data_AF-A0A914PJH3-F1
#
_entry.id   AF-A0A914PJH3-F1
#
_cell.length_a   1.000
_cell.length_b   1.000
_cell.length_c   1.000
_cell.angle_alpha   90.00
_cell.angle_beta   90.00
_cell.angle_gamma   90.00
#
_symmetry.space_group_name_H-M   'P 1'
#
loop_
_entity.id
_entity.type
_entity.pdbx_description
1 polymer ?
#
loop_
_entity_poly.entity_id
_entity_poly.type
_entity_poly.pdbx_seq_one_letter_code
_entity_poly.pdbx_strand_id
1 'polypeptide(L)'
;MINENDDKNETTFYNSTLKEQNVTKYYSFSAGQKAWLFSAVALGTFIGAVPLTFITSKIGIRIVFTIYGLISAFSTLFLPTAASIGYPFLFSMRVFQGIASAVLFAASGSIVNEWATVEESGLFLAFLSCHHQLAEIFLMPIAGIFCGSNFGWQGVYYLQGSLTFAFFILFFLFYRNSPQKHRNVGEKELLLLNEGKDESEHKNTKQSKIPYKKMIKDKSVLGVWIGAIGSFTGFQLFLQYGPTFLNKVLKINVAKTGIVGAIPFLGALIVKGLSGPLSDRLTFISQKRRCQIFCSISQFSMAFCVATLGWMPIKSEVFAQICFSAAIMFSSLNVVGLIKSAQLQSRQYAHIVMNVIAFINSGIILFLPLFISTFAPNNTYTEWAIIFYSIAIVVTITTTIFNITCEAEPRPWTFENSNESSKDESIKLRPA
;
A
#
# COMPACT_ATOMS: atom_id res chain seq x y z
N MET A 1 -46.81 53.60 -17.41
CA MET A 1 -45.36 53.50 -17.17
C MET A 1 -45.12 52.13 -16.57
N ILE A 2 -44.81 51.15 -17.42
CA ILE A 2 -44.55 49.76 -17.02
C ILE A 2 -43.05 49.68 -16.73
N ASN A 3 -42.70 49.11 -15.58
CA ASN A 3 -41.36 49.05 -14.99
C ASN A 3 -40.32 48.41 -15.93
N GLU A 4 -39.44 49.21 -16.54
CA GLU A 4 -38.21 48.75 -17.22
C GLU A 4 -37.11 48.28 -16.25
N ASN A 5 -37.33 48.36 -14.93
CA ASN A 5 -36.35 47.99 -13.91
C ASN A 5 -36.45 46.52 -13.46
N ASP A 6 -37.55 45.82 -13.74
CA ASP A 6 -37.70 44.40 -13.34
C ASP A 6 -36.97 43.45 -14.32
N ASP A 7 -36.97 43.74 -15.62
CA ASP A 7 -36.27 42.92 -16.63
C ASP A 7 -34.75 42.91 -16.45
N LYS A 8 -34.14 44.02 -16.00
CA LYS A 8 -32.69 44.07 -15.72
C LYS A 8 -32.32 43.24 -14.49
N ASN A 9 -33.19 43.16 -13.49
CA ASN A 9 -32.96 42.34 -12.31
C ASN A 9 -33.14 40.86 -12.61
N GLU A 10 -34.16 40.47 -13.38
CA GLU A 10 -34.34 39.08 -13.81
C GLU A 10 -33.21 38.59 -14.71
N THR A 11 -32.74 39.41 -15.65
CA THR A 11 -31.61 39.04 -16.53
C THR A 11 -30.30 38.92 -15.74
N THR A 12 -30.12 39.68 -14.66
CA THR A 12 -28.96 39.58 -13.77
C THR A 12 -29.06 38.34 -12.87
N PHE A 13 -30.27 37.99 -12.41
CA PHE A 13 -30.53 36.78 -11.62
C PHE A 13 -30.39 35.49 -12.46
N TYR A 14 -30.82 35.52 -13.72
CA TYR A 14 -30.61 34.43 -14.68
C TYR A 14 -29.13 34.26 -15.04
N ASN A 15 -28.40 35.36 -15.22
CA ASN A 15 -26.96 35.30 -15.47
C ASN A 15 -26.14 34.90 -14.24
N SER A 16 -26.59 35.19 -13.01
CA SER A 16 -25.95 34.69 -11.79
C SER A 16 -26.23 33.20 -11.57
N THR A 17 -27.44 32.72 -11.88
CA THR A 17 -27.75 31.27 -11.84
C THR A 17 -27.02 30.50 -12.95
N LEU A 18 -26.83 31.07 -14.14
CA LEU A 18 -26.01 30.46 -15.19
C LEU A 18 -24.50 30.48 -14.86
N LYS A 19 -24.00 31.52 -14.16
CA LYS A 19 -22.62 31.53 -13.64
C LYS A 19 -22.42 30.53 -12.49
N GLU A 20 -23.43 30.27 -11.68
CA GLU A 20 -23.43 29.19 -10.68
C GLU A 20 -23.72 27.80 -11.28
N GLN A 21 -24.16 27.68 -12.52
CA GLN A 21 -24.34 26.37 -13.16
C GLN A 21 -23.05 25.76 -13.72
N ASN A 22 -21.94 26.52 -13.75
CA ASN A 22 -20.60 25.95 -13.89
C ASN A 22 -20.04 25.43 -12.55
N VAL A 23 -20.87 25.30 -11.52
CA VAL A 23 -20.53 24.62 -10.27
C VAL A 23 -20.48 23.11 -10.55
N THR A 24 -19.26 22.57 -10.45
CA THR A 24 -18.94 21.15 -10.29
C THR A 24 -20.15 20.27 -9.95
N LYS A 25 -20.61 19.45 -10.91
CA LYS A 25 -21.70 18.48 -10.71
C LYS A 25 -21.34 17.55 -9.55
N TYR A 26 -21.88 17.80 -8.35
CA TYR A 26 -21.62 16.99 -7.17
C TYR A 26 -22.48 15.72 -7.23
N TYR A 27 -21.83 14.57 -7.41
CA TYR A 27 -22.52 13.28 -7.38
C TYR A 27 -22.88 12.94 -5.92
N SER A 28 -24.17 13.00 -5.61
CA SER A 28 -24.68 12.63 -4.29
C SER A 28 -24.83 11.11 -4.20
N PHE A 29 -23.84 10.46 -3.58
CA PHE A 29 -23.88 9.03 -3.25
C PHE A 29 -24.12 8.82 -1.75
N SER A 30 -24.85 7.77 -1.39
CA SER A 30 -25.04 7.39 0.02
C SER A 30 -23.71 7.01 0.69
N ALA A 31 -23.65 7.07 2.02
CA ALA A 31 -22.45 6.68 2.77
C ALA A 31 -22.02 5.24 2.42
N GLY A 32 -22.99 4.31 2.37
CA GLY A 32 -22.74 2.92 1.98
C GLY A 32 -22.24 2.77 0.55
N GLN A 33 -22.79 3.53 -0.41
CA GLN A 33 -22.29 3.54 -1.80
C GLN A 33 -20.84 4.03 -1.88
N LYS A 34 -20.50 5.09 -1.13
CA LYS A 34 -19.11 5.58 -1.06
C LYS A 34 -18.19 4.52 -0.45
N ALA A 35 -18.62 3.85 0.61
CA ALA A 35 -17.85 2.77 1.24
C ALA A 35 -17.53 1.66 0.23
N TRP A 36 -18.54 1.20 -0.50
CA TRP A 36 -18.38 0.18 -1.53
C TRP A 36 -17.48 0.62 -2.69
N LEU A 37 -17.41 1.91 -3.04
CA LEU A 37 -16.46 2.41 -4.05
C LEU A 37 -14.99 2.31 -3.59
N PHE A 38 -14.71 2.43 -2.29
CA PHE A 38 -13.37 2.16 -1.76
C PHE A 38 -13.12 0.64 -1.69
N SER A 39 -14.08 -0.13 -1.18
CA SER A 39 -13.98 -1.60 -1.08
C SER A 39 -13.88 -2.31 -2.44
N ALA A 40 -14.44 -1.72 -3.50
CA ALA A 40 -14.40 -2.25 -4.87
C ALA A 40 -12.98 -2.50 -5.38
N VAL A 41 -12.01 -1.67 -4.95
CA VAL A 41 -10.60 -1.85 -5.31
C VAL A 41 -10.07 -3.17 -4.73
N ALA A 42 -10.38 -3.50 -3.48
CA ALA A 42 -9.99 -4.77 -2.88
C ALA A 42 -10.65 -5.97 -3.57
N LEU A 43 -11.94 -5.87 -3.92
CA LEU A 43 -12.63 -6.91 -4.70
C LEU A 43 -11.94 -7.15 -6.04
N GLY A 44 -11.60 -6.07 -6.76
CA GLY A 44 -10.84 -6.14 -7.99
C GLY A 44 -9.49 -6.82 -7.80
N THR A 45 -8.76 -6.50 -6.73
CA THR A 45 -7.46 -7.13 -6.43
C THR A 45 -7.59 -8.64 -6.26
N PHE A 46 -8.61 -9.13 -5.55
CA PHE A 46 -8.85 -10.57 -5.41
C PHE A 46 -9.17 -11.24 -6.74
N ILE A 47 -10.03 -10.61 -7.55
CA ILE A 47 -10.39 -11.12 -8.89
C ILE A 47 -9.15 -11.16 -9.79
N GLY A 48 -8.33 -10.09 -9.77
CA GLY A 48 -7.13 -9.96 -10.60
C GLY A 48 -5.99 -10.89 -10.19
N ALA A 49 -5.94 -11.33 -8.92
CA ALA A 49 -4.91 -12.23 -8.42
C ALA A 49 -5.03 -13.67 -8.94
N VAL A 50 -6.25 -14.15 -9.20
CA VAL A 50 -6.48 -15.51 -9.72
C VAL A 50 -5.80 -15.74 -11.07
N PRO A 51 -6.11 -14.97 -12.15
CA PRO A 51 -5.48 -15.17 -13.46
C PRO A 51 -3.99 -14.80 -13.46
N LEU A 52 -3.57 -13.86 -12.60
CA LEU A 52 -2.19 -13.40 -12.51
C LEU A 52 -1.19 -14.56 -12.32
N THR A 53 -1.51 -15.51 -11.45
CA THR A 53 -0.64 -16.66 -11.16
C THR A 53 -0.41 -17.56 -12.39
N PHE A 54 -1.45 -17.79 -13.19
CA PHE A 54 -1.37 -18.64 -14.38
C PHE A 54 -0.73 -17.95 -15.57
N ILE A 55 -0.96 -16.63 -15.71
CA ILE A 55 -0.50 -15.87 -16.86
C ILE A 55 0.98 -15.52 -16.70
N THR A 56 1.42 -15.15 -15.49
CA THR A 56 2.81 -14.75 -15.24
C THR A 56 3.82 -15.84 -15.61
N SER A 57 3.49 -17.11 -15.35
CA SER A 57 4.37 -18.24 -15.71
C SER A 57 4.46 -18.50 -17.22
N LYS A 58 3.45 -18.11 -18.00
CA LYS A 58 3.40 -18.38 -19.46
C LYS A 58 3.99 -17.27 -20.31
N ILE A 59 3.67 -16.01 -20.01
CA ILE A 59 4.04 -14.86 -20.87
C ILE A 59 5.07 -13.92 -20.22
N GLY A 60 5.42 -14.17 -18.96
CA GLY A 60 6.43 -13.42 -18.20
C GLY A 60 5.97 -12.03 -17.73
N ILE A 61 6.72 -11.48 -16.77
CA ILE A 61 6.28 -10.30 -16.02
C ILE A 61 6.18 -9.03 -16.87
N ARG A 62 7.01 -8.86 -17.90
CA ARG A 62 6.98 -7.69 -18.80
C ARG A 62 5.60 -7.46 -19.40
N ILE A 63 5.02 -8.50 -20.00
CA ILE A 63 3.72 -8.39 -20.68
C ILE A 63 2.61 -8.25 -19.65
N VAL A 64 2.63 -9.08 -18.59
CA VAL A 64 1.62 -9.05 -17.52
C VAL A 64 1.54 -7.70 -16.84
N PHE A 65 2.69 -7.16 -16.39
CA PHE A 65 2.75 -5.87 -15.72
C PHE A 65 2.27 -4.74 -16.62
N THR A 66 2.61 -4.79 -17.91
CA THR A 66 2.11 -3.82 -18.91
C THR A 66 0.59 -3.91 -19.06
N ILE A 67 0.02 -5.10 -19.26
CA ILE A 67 -1.43 -5.26 -19.44
C ILE A 67 -2.20 -4.76 -18.21
N TYR A 68 -1.79 -5.15 -17.01
CA TYR A 68 -2.41 -4.70 -15.77
C TYR A 68 -2.27 -3.18 -15.60
N GLY A 69 -1.09 -2.62 -15.93
CA GLY A 69 -0.87 -1.19 -15.94
C GLY A 69 -1.76 -0.42 -16.92
N LEU A 70 -1.97 -0.95 -18.13
CA LEU A 70 -2.88 -0.36 -19.12
C LEU A 70 -4.34 -0.43 -18.67
N ILE A 71 -4.76 -1.50 -17.97
CA ILE A 71 -6.08 -1.57 -17.33
C ILE A 71 -6.22 -0.48 -16.25
N SER A 72 -5.17 -0.22 -15.46
CA SER A 72 -5.14 0.87 -14.48
C SER A 72 -5.27 2.24 -15.14
N ALA A 73 -4.51 2.48 -16.22
CA ALA A 73 -4.55 3.72 -16.97
C ALA A 73 -5.93 3.96 -17.58
N PHE A 74 -6.49 2.95 -18.24
CA PHE A 74 -7.84 3.00 -18.82
C PHE A 74 -8.89 3.32 -17.75
N SER A 75 -8.94 2.54 -16.68
CA SER A 75 -9.93 2.73 -15.61
C SER A 75 -9.81 4.08 -14.90
N THR A 76 -8.59 4.61 -14.78
CA THR A 76 -8.35 5.94 -14.19
C THR A 76 -8.76 7.07 -15.13
N LEU A 77 -8.42 6.99 -16.43
CA LEU A 77 -8.80 7.98 -17.44
C LEU A 77 -10.31 8.09 -17.61
N PHE A 78 -11.01 6.95 -17.65
CA PHE A 78 -12.45 6.90 -17.88
C PHE A 78 -13.27 7.05 -16.59
N LEU A 79 -12.65 7.15 -15.42
CA LEU A 79 -13.37 7.30 -14.14
C LEU A 79 -14.29 8.54 -14.11
N PRO A 80 -13.87 9.74 -14.54
CA PRO A 80 -14.75 10.91 -14.56
C PRO A 80 -15.96 10.73 -15.48
N THR A 81 -15.75 10.14 -16.66
CA THR A 81 -16.82 9.82 -17.61
C THR A 81 -17.78 8.80 -17.00
N ALA A 82 -17.26 7.73 -16.39
CA ALA A 82 -18.08 6.72 -15.72
C ALA A 82 -18.92 7.31 -14.57
N ALA A 83 -18.36 8.24 -13.80
CA ALA A 83 -19.11 8.96 -12.76
C ALA A 83 -20.30 9.74 -13.34
N SER A 84 -20.16 10.31 -14.53
CA SER A 84 -21.23 11.06 -15.20
C SER A 84 -22.38 10.19 -15.72
N ILE A 85 -22.09 8.92 -16.04
CA ILE A 85 -23.09 7.96 -16.53
C ILE A 85 -23.86 7.35 -15.36
N GLY A 86 -23.17 6.99 -14.27
CA GLY A 86 -23.84 6.54 -13.05
C GLY A 86 -22.99 5.64 -12.15
N TYR A 87 -23.57 5.30 -10.99
CA TYR A 87 -22.89 4.51 -9.94
C TYR A 87 -22.35 3.15 -10.42
N PRO A 88 -23.09 2.31 -11.19
CA PRO A 88 -22.57 1.01 -11.62
C PRO A 88 -21.30 1.12 -12.46
N PHE A 89 -21.23 2.09 -13.38
CA PHE A 89 -20.05 2.32 -14.21
C PHE A 89 -18.85 2.80 -13.38
N LEU A 90 -19.10 3.73 -12.45
CA LEU A 90 -18.07 4.19 -11.52
C LEU A 90 -17.53 3.03 -10.66
N PHE A 91 -18.41 2.17 -10.17
CA PHE A 91 -18.05 0.97 -9.42
C PHE A 91 -17.22 0.00 -10.27
N SER A 92 -17.61 -0.28 -11.52
CA SER A 92 -16.84 -1.13 -12.43
C SER A 92 -15.43 -0.60 -12.69
N MET A 93 -15.26 0.72 -12.87
CA MET A 93 -13.94 1.32 -13.02
C MET A 93 -13.08 1.15 -11.76
N ARG A 94 -13.66 1.25 -10.56
CA ARG A 94 -12.95 0.95 -9.30
C ARG A 94 -12.51 -0.52 -9.21
N VAL A 95 -13.34 -1.45 -9.68
CA VAL A 95 -12.97 -2.88 -9.76
C VAL A 95 -11.80 -3.09 -10.72
N PHE A 96 -11.79 -2.43 -11.89
CA PHE A 96 -10.67 -2.51 -12.83
C PHE A 96 -9.36 -1.95 -12.25
N GLN A 97 -9.41 -0.84 -11.50
CA GLN A 97 -8.24 -0.33 -10.77
C GLN A 97 -7.72 -1.34 -9.74
N GLY A 98 -8.63 -2.06 -9.07
CA GLY A 98 -8.30 -3.17 -8.20
C GLY A 98 -7.60 -4.33 -8.91
N ILE A 99 -8.16 -4.79 -10.03
CA ILE A 99 -7.57 -5.86 -10.86
C ILE A 99 -6.13 -5.50 -11.22
N ALA A 100 -5.93 -4.27 -11.69
CA ALA A 100 -4.60 -3.78 -12.03
C ALA A 100 -3.62 -3.77 -10.83
N SER A 101 -4.10 -3.54 -9.61
CA SER A 101 -3.27 -3.48 -8.41
C SER A 101 -2.75 -4.85 -7.96
N ALA A 102 -3.40 -5.95 -8.38
CA ALA A 102 -3.01 -7.31 -7.98
C ALA A 102 -1.60 -7.71 -8.44
N VAL A 103 -1.10 -7.13 -9.53
CA VAL A 103 0.23 -7.45 -10.09
C VAL A 103 1.39 -6.88 -9.27
N LEU A 104 1.16 -5.87 -8.44
CA LEU A 104 2.24 -5.08 -7.82
C LEU A 104 3.21 -5.92 -6.99
N PHE A 105 2.69 -6.84 -6.17
CA PHE A 105 3.51 -7.73 -5.34
C PHE A 105 4.28 -8.75 -6.19
N ALA A 106 3.63 -9.34 -7.19
CA ALA A 106 4.25 -10.30 -8.10
C ALA A 106 5.35 -9.64 -8.95
N ALA A 107 5.09 -8.43 -9.46
CA ALA A 107 6.06 -7.65 -10.22
C ALA A 107 7.27 -7.28 -9.36
N SER A 108 7.04 -6.80 -8.14
CA SER A 108 8.13 -6.44 -7.22
C SER A 108 9.02 -7.65 -6.92
N GLY A 109 8.44 -8.83 -6.68
CA GLY A 109 9.21 -10.06 -6.46
C GLY A 109 9.97 -10.53 -7.70
N SER A 110 9.29 -10.61 -8.85
CA SER A 110 9.88 -11.12 -10.09
C SER A 110 10.96 -10.20 -10.65
N ILE A 111 10.76 -8.88 -10.63
CA ILE A 111 11.77 -7.91 -11.09
C ILE A 111 13.02 -8.02 -10.22
N VAL A 112 12.86 -8.09 -8.90
CA VAL A 112 14.02 -8.19 -7.98
C VAL A 112 14.74 -9.53 -8.13
N ASN A 113 14.02 -10.63 -8.33
CA ASN A 113 14.66 -11.93 -8.55
C ASN A 113 15.55 -11.94 -9.79
N GLU A 114 15.13 -11.27 -10.87
CA GLU A 114 15.88 -11.23 -12.13
C GLU A 114 16.98 -10.16 -12.13
N TRP A 115 16.68 -8.97 -11.61
CA TRP A 115 17.51 -7.77 -11.78
C TRP A 115 18.31 -7.34 -10.56
N ALA A 116 18.17 -8.00 -9.41
CA ALA A 116 19.03 -7.77 -8.25
C ALA A 116 19.98 -8.95 -8.00
N THR A 117 21.12 -8.67 -7.39
CA THR A 117 21.98 -9.71 -6.81
C THR A 117 21.30 -10.30 -5.56
N VAL A 118 21.73 -11.50 -5.13
CA VAL A 118 21.16 -12.13 -3.92
C VAL A 118 21.36 -11.24 -2.69
N GLU A 119 22.54 -10.62 -2.58
CA GLU A 119 22.92 -9.73 -1.48
C GLU A 119 22.10 -8.42 -1.47
N GLU A 120 21.83 -7.83 -2.64
CA GLU A 120 21.15 -6.53 -2.75
C GLU A 120 19.63 -6.64 -2.94
N SER A 121 19.09 -7.86 -3.07
CA SER A 121 17.66 -8.12 -3.24
C SER A 121 16.79 -7.41 -2.19
N GLY A 122 17.23 -7.42 -0.92
CA GLY A 122 16.56 -6.72 0.17
C GLY A 122 16.55 -5.20 0.03
N LEU A 123 17.63 -4.60 -0.48
CA LEU A 123 17.73 -3.17 -0.75
C LEU A 123 16.80 -2.77 -1.89
N PHE A 124 16.77 -3.54 -2.98
CA PHE A 124 15.86 -3.34 -4.10
C PHE A 124 14.39 -3.38 -3.67
N LEU A 125 14.00 -4.40 -2.91
CA LEU A 125 12.64 -4.52 -2.33
C LEU A 125 12.30 -3.33 -1.42
N ALA A 126 13.25 -2.89 -0.59
CA ALA A 126 13.06 -1.73 0.27
C ALA A 126 12.81 -0.46 -0.55
N PHE A 127 13.60 -0.23 -1.61
CA PHE A 127 13.42 0.91 -2.51
C PHE A 127 12.07 0.87 -3.23
N LEU A 128 11.70 -0.28 -3.81
CA LEU A 128 10.41 -0.45 -4.46
C LEU A 128 9.26 -0.14 -3.50
N SER A 129 9.32 -0.61 -2.26
CA SER A 129 8.27 -0.37 -1.27
C SER A 129 8.07 1.11 -0.89
N CYS A 130 9.00 2.01 -1.22
CA CYS A 130 8.85 3.46 -1.02
C CYS A 130 7.79 4.09 -1.93
N HIS A 131 7.29 3.36 -2.94
CA HIS A 131 6.24 3.83 -3.82
C HIS A 131 4.98 4.30 -3.05
N HIS A 132 4.66 3.71 -1.90
CA HIS A 132 3.49 4.10 -1.10
C HIS A 132 3.60 5.53 -0.56
N GLN A 133 4.78 5.93 -0.07
CA GLN A 133 5.03 7.29 0.40
C GLN A 133 5.14 8.26 -0.78
N LEU A 134 5.89 7.87 -1.83
CA LEU A 134 6.09 8.71 -3.02
C LEU A 134 4.76 9.05 -3.70
N ALA A 135 3.86 8.09 -3.83
CA ALA A 135 2.55 8.32 -4.43
C ALA A 135 1.79 9.46 -3.74
N GLU A 136 1.72 9.46 -2.41
CA GLU A 136 1.03 10.50 -1.64
C GLU A 136 1.75 11.85 -1.69
N ILE A 137 3.08 11.86 -1.65
CA ILE A 137 3.90 13.09 -1.74
C ILE A 137 3.59 13.85 -3.03
N PHE A 138 3.42 13.14 -4.16
CA PHE A 138 3.09 13.77 -5.44
C PHE A 138 1.58 13.98 -5.63
N LEU A 139 0.76 13.00 -5.27
CA LEU A 139 -0.67 13.03 -5.58
C LEU A 139 -1.42 14.05 -4.73
N MET A 140 -1.08 14.21 -3.45
CA MET A 140 -1.80 15.11 -2.54
C MET A 140 -1.75 16.58 -3.00
N PRO A 141 -0.58 17.17 -3.32
CA PRO A 141 -0.50 18.55 -3.81
C PRO A 141 -1.16 18.71 -5.18
N ILE A 142 -0.95 17.75 -6.11
CA ILE A 142 -1.59 17.76 -7.42
C ILE A 142 -3.11 17.76 -7.26
N ALA A 143 -3.66 16.89 -6.42
CA ALA A 143 -5.08 16.83 -6.14
C ALA A 143 -5.60 18.14 -5.53
N GLY A 144 -4.87 18.74 -4.59
CA GLY A 144 -5.21 20.04 -4.00
C GLY A 144 -5.29 21.17 -5.02
N ILE A 145 -4.30 21.25 -5.94
CA ILE A 145 -4.24 22.27 -7.00
C ILE A 145 -5.40 22.10 -7.99
N PHE A 146 -5.59 20.88 -8.51
CA PHE A 146 -6.64 20.62 -9.50
C PHE A 146 -8.04 20.81 -8.91
N CYS A 147 -8.30 20.30 -7.71
CA CYS A 147 -9.60 20.48 -7.05
C CYS A 147 -9.90 21.95 -6.69
N GLY A 148 -8.87 22.78 -6.50
CA GLY A 148 -9.01 24.23 -6.30
C GLY A 148 -9.10 25.04 -7.59
N SER A 149 -8.88 24.42 -8.75
CA SER A 149 -8.87 25.06 -10.06
C SER A 149 -10.17 24.82 -10.84
N ASN A 150 -10.35 25.54 -11.95
CA ASN A 150 -11.48 25.34 -12.87
C ASN A 150 -11.52 23.95 -13.53
N PHE A 151 -10.41 23.20 -13.53
CA PHE A 151 -10.37 21.82 -14.05
C PHE A 151 -11.02 20.80 -13.09
N GLY A 152 -11.27 21.19 -11.84
CA GLY A 152 -11.93 20.37 -10.84
C GLY A 152 -11.19 19.07 -10.52
N TRP A 153 -11.92 18.14 -9.89
CA TRP A 153 -11.37 16.84 -9.48
C TRP A 153 -11.09 15.92 -10.67
N GLN A 154 -11.79 16.11 -11.79
CA GLN A 154 -11.64 15.31 -13.00
C GLN A 154 -10.24 15.44 -13.61
N GLY A 155 -9.65 16.64 -13.55
CA GLY A 155 -8.30 16.89 -14.06
C GLY A 155 -7.22 15.99 -13.44
N VAL A 156 -7.37 15.65 -12.15
CA VAL A 156 -6.46 14.73 -11.45
C VAL A 156 -6.45 13.35 -12.12
N TYR A 157 -7.63 12.83 -12.47
CA TYR A 157 -7.79 11.52 -13.09
C TYR A 157 -7.27 11.49 -14.52
N TYR A 158 -7.53 12.54 -15.31
CA TYR A 158 -7.00 12.65 -16.67
C TYR A 158 -5.46 12.73 -16.68
N LEU A 159 -4.87 13.52 -15.78
CA LEU A 159 -3.42 13.62 -15.66
C LEU A 159 -2.80 12.29 -15.22
N GLN A 160 -3.29 11.71 -14.13
CA GLN A 160 -2.73 10.47 -13.56
C GLN A 160 -2.91 9.29 -14.51
N GLY A 161 -4.08 9.18 -15.16
CA GLY A 161 -4.35 8.13 -16.13
C GLY A 161 -3.45 8.23 -17.37
N SER A 162 -3.19 9.46 -17.86
CA SER A 162 -2.29 9.69 -19.00
C SER A 162 -0.83 9.39 -18.65
N LEU A 163 -0.37 9.83 -17.47
CA LEU A 163 0.97 9.51 -16.98
C LEU A 163 1.15 8.00 -16.80
N THR A 164 0.16 7.33 -16.19
CA THR A 164 0.16 5.87 -16.03
C THR A 164 0.27 5.17 -17.38
N PHE A 165 -0.53 5.59 -18.37
CA PHE A 165 -0.44 5.05 -19.73
C PHE A 165 0.97 5.22 -20.31
N ALA A 166 1.52 6.43 -20.27
CA ALA A 166 2.85 6.72 -20.79
C ALA A 166 3.95 5.87 -20.11
N PHE A 167 3.93 5.78 -18.77
CA PHE A 167 4.93 4.99 -18.03
C PHE A 167 4.85 3.50 -18.32
N PHE A 168 3.66 2.92 -18.49
CA PHE A 168 3.55 1.49 -18.82
C PHE A 168 3.92 1.19 -20.27
N ILE A 169 3.71 2.12 -21.21
CA ILE A 169 4.25 2.00 -22.56
C ILE A 169 5.79 2.07 -22.53
N LEU A 170 6.36 3.02 -21.80
CA LEU A 170 7.83 3.09 -21.63
C LEU A 170 8.37 1.82 -20.97
N PHE A 171 7.72 1.33 -19.92
CA PHE A 171 8.08 0.07 -19.27
C PHE A 171 8.08 -1.09 -20.26
N PHE A 172 7.03 -1.21 -21.08
CA PHE A 172 6.97 -2.24 -22.11
C PHE A 172 8.12 -2.14 -23.11
N LEU A 173 8.48 -0.94 -23.55
CA LEU A 173 9.55 -0.73 -24.53
C LEU A 173 10.94 -1.04 -23.95
N PHE A 174 11.22 -0.60 -22.72
CA PHE A 174 12.54 -0.71 -22.08
C PHE A 174 12.75 -2.02 -21.32
N TYR A 175 11.82 -2.41 -20.43
CA TYR A 175 12.02 -3.53 -19.54
C TYR A 175 12.14 -4.87 -20.29
N ARG A 176 13.01 -5.76 -19.80
CA ARG A 176 13.15 -7.14 -20.31
C ARG A 176 13.08 -8.11 -19.14
N ASN A 177 12.45 -9.26 -19.37
CA ASN A 177 12.27 -10.27 -18.32
C ASN A 177 13.59 -10.81 -17.77
N SER A 178 14.62 -10.93 -18.61
CA SER A 178 15.94 -11.41 -18.22
C SER A 178 16.99 -10.36 -18.62
N PRO A 179 17.98 -10.09 -17.75
CA PRO A 179 19.11 -9.19 -18.05
C PRO A 179 19.85 -9.57 -19.34
N GLN A 180 19.97 -10.87 -19.65
CA GLN A 180 20.64 -11.38 -20.86
C GLN A 180 20.01 -10.87 -22.17
N LYS A 181 18.71 -10.53 -22.14
CA LYS A 181 17.97 -10.02 -23.31
C LYS A 181 18.03 -8.50 -23.42
N HIS A 182 18.71 -7.82 -22.51
CA HIS A 182 18.73 -6.36 -22.44
C HIS A 182 20.01 -5.81 -23.05
N ARG A 183 19.87 -4.91 -24.05
CA ARG A 183 20.98 -4.40 -24.86
C ARG A 183 22.05 -3.66 -24.03
N ASN A 184 21.67 -3.06 -22.91
CA ASN A 184 22.56 -2.26 -22.07
C ASN A 184 23.25 -3.05 -20.96
N VAL A 185 23.03 -4.36 -20.85
CA VAL A 185 23.66 -5.18 -19.80
C VAL A 185 24.92 -5.81 -20.36
N GLY A 186 26.07 -5.57 -19.70
CA GLY A 186 27.36 -6.12 -20.09
C GLY A 186 27.65 -7.49 -19.47
N GLU A 187 28.62 -8.24 -20.02
CA GLU A 187 28.97 -9.58 -19.53
C GLU A 187 29.38 -9.60 -18.05
N LYS A 188 30.13 -8.59 -17.58
CA LYS A 188 30.52 -8.47 -16.17
C LYS A 188 29.33 -8.36 -15.23
N GLU A 189 28.32 -7.58 -15.61
CA GLU A 189 27.10 -7.41 -14.83
C GLU A 189 26.25 -8.68 -14.86
N LEU A 190 26.17 -9.38 -16.00
CA LEU A 190 25.51 -10.68 -16.09
C LEU A 190 26.13 -11.72 -15.16
N LEU A 191 27.45 -11.77 -15.06
CA LEU A 191 28.13 -12.70 -14.15
C LEU A 191 27.77 -12.39 -12.69
N LEU A 192 27.82 -11.12 -12.28
CA LEU A 192 27.43 -10.69 -10.93
C LEU A 192 25.96 -10.98 -10.61
N LEU A 193 25.06 -10.79 -11.58
CA LEU A 193 23.63 -11.04 -11.39
C LEU A 193 23.29 -12.52 -11.27
N ASN A 194 24.06 -13.41 -11.90
CA ASN A 194 23.85 -14.87 -11.83
C ASN A 194 24.57 -15.50 -10.63
N GLU A 195 25.55 -14.82 -10.06
CA GLU A 195 26.30 -15.28 -8.89
C GLU A 195 25.34 -15.58 -7.71
N GLY A 196 25.33 -16.83 -7.25
CA GLY A 196 24.45 -17.31 -6.18
C GLY A 196 23.01 -17.66 -6.57
N LYS A 197 22.57 -17.42 -7.81
CA LYS A 197 21.21 -17.78 -8.27
C LYS A 197 21.11 -19.24 -8.77
N ASP A 198 22.16 -19.75 -9.40
CA ASP A 198 22.17 -21.11 -9.99
C ASP A 198 22.01 -22.24 -8.96
N GLU A 199 22.38 -22.03 -7.69
CA GLU A 199 22.17 -23.01 -6.62
C GLU A 199 20.76 -22.96 -5.99
N SER A 200 20.06 -21.83 -6.11
CA SER A 200 18.79 -21.58 -5.40
C SER A 200 17.54 -21.86 -6.25
N GLU A 201 17.59 -21.67 -7.57
CA GLU A 201 16.44 -21.94 -8.45
C GLU A 201 16.31 -23.43 -8.85
N HIS A 202 17.43 -24.14 -9.03
CA HIS A 202 17.42 -25.57 -9.39
C HIS A 202 17.23 -26.52 -8.19
N LYS A 203 17.50 -26.08 -6.95
CA LYS A 203 17.22 -26.90 -5.75
C LYS A 203 15.77 -26.80 -5.26
N ASN A 204 15.03 -25.73 -5.57
CA ASN A 204 13.66 -25.53 -5.08
C ASN A 204 12.55 -26.08 -6.00
N THR A 205 12.88 -26.53 -7.21
CA THR A 205 11.92 -27.17 -8.14
C THR A 205 11.85 -28.69 -8.00
N LYS A 206 12.78 -29.33 -7.27
CA LYS A 206 12.64 -30.73 -6.85
C LYS A 206 11.83 -30.84 -5.56
N GLN A 207 10.50 -30.89 -5.71
CA GLN A 207 9.57 -31.66 -4.86
C GLN A 207 9.71 -31.60 -3.33
N SER A 208 10.27 -30.53 -2.78
CA SER A 208 10.28 -30.35 -1.33
C SER A 208 8.87 -29.97 -0.88
N LYS A 209 8.23 -30.82 -0.07
CA LYS A 209 6.88 -30.55 0.45
C LYS A 209 6.94 -29.29 1.32
N ILE A 210 6.33 -28.21 0.83
CA ILE A 210 6.21 -26.96 1.57
C ILE A 210 5.45 -27.24 2.89
N PRO A 211 6.02 -26.87 4.06
CA PRO A 211 5.47 -27.25 5.36
C PRO A 211 4.31 -26.35 5.82
N TYR A 212 3.27 -26.17 4.98
CA TYR A 212 2.13 -25.27 5.25
C TYR A 212 1.50 -25.47 6.64
N LYS A 213 1.28 -26.74 7.04
CA LYS A 213 0.68 -27.07 8.35
C LYS A 213 1.55 -26.68 9.54
N LYS A 214 2.89 -26.72 9.39
CA LYS A 214 3.83 -26.30 10.44
C LYS A 214 3.88 -24.78 10.53
N MET A 215 3.88 -24.08 9.39
CA MET A 215 3.86 -22.60 9.34
C MET A 215 2.60 -22.02 9.99
N ILE A 216 1.42 -22.55 9.66
CA ILE A 216 0.14 -22.06 10.22
C ILE A 216 0.04 -22.32 11.73
N LYS A 217 0.73 -23.34 12.25
CA LYS A 217 0.76 -23.65 13.69
C LYS A 217 1.88 -22.94 14.45
N ASP A 218 2.79 -22.26 13.76
CA ASP A 218 3.92 -21.60 14.38
C ASP A 218 3.48 -20.29 15.05
N LYS A 219 3.72 -20.19 16.36
CA LYS A 219 3.31 -19.02 17.17
C LYS A 219 3.93 -17.72 16.66
N SER A 220 5.14 -17.75 16.13
CA SER A 220 5.83 -16.54 15.67
C SER A 220 5.31 -16.06 14.31
N VAL A 221 4.97 -16.99 13.42
CA VAL A 221 4.29 -16.70 12.16
C VAL A 221 2.90 -16.12 12.40
N LEU A 222 2.11 -16.75 13.29
CA LEU A 222 0.80 -16.23 13.70
C LEU A 222 0.93 -14.85 14.35
N GLY A 223 1.95 -14.65 15.19
CA GLY A 223 2.30 -13.37 15.79
C GLY A 223 2.52 -12.26 14.78
N VAL A 224 3.30 -12.53 13.74
CA VAL A 224 3.54 -11.61 12.62
C VAL A 224 2.24 -11.30 11.87
N TRP A 225 1.42 -12.30 11.56
CA TRP A 225 0.15 -12.08 10.86
C TRP A 225 -0.82 -11.25 11.69
N ILE A 226 -0.93 -11.51 12.99
CA ILE A 226 -1.74 -10.71 13.91
C ILE A 226 -1.21 -9.28 14.01
N GLY A 227 0.10 -9.10 14.18
CA GLY A 227 0.74 -7.78 14.20
C GLY A 227 0.51 -6.99 12.91
N ALA A 228 0.50 -7.69 11.76
CA ALA A 228 0.25 -7.08 10.46
C ALA A 228 -1.16 -6.49 10.39
N ILE A 229 -2.17 -7.14 11.00
CA ILE A 229 -3.55 -6.63 11.02
C ILE A 229 -3.61 -5.21 11.59
N GLY A 230 -3.08 -4.98 12.79
CA GLY A 230 -3.12 -3.65 13.40
C GLY A 230 -2.26 -2.64 12.64
N SER A 231 -1.06 -3.06 12.24
CA SER A 231 -0.12 -2.22 11.51
C SER A 231 -0.71 -1.67 10.20
N PHE A 232 -1.28 -2.54 9.38
CA PHE A 232 -1.91 -2.15 8.13
C PHE A 232 -3.24 -1.43 8.37
N THR A 233 -4.00 -1.76 9.42
CA THR A 233 -5.24 -1.04 9.73
C THR A 233 -4.96 0.43 10.04
N GLY A 234 -3.98 0.72 10.90
CA GLY A 234 -3.57 2.09 11.22
C GLY A 234 -3.03 2.84 10.00
N PHE A 235 -2.16 2.21 9.22
CA PHE A 235 -1.59 2.82 8.02
C PHE A 235 -2.64 3.10 6.94
N GLN A 236 -3.54 2.14 6.67
CA GLN A 236 -4.59 2.27 5.65
C GLN A 236 -5.64 3.32 6.02
N LEU A 237 -5.93 3.53 7.31
CA LEU A 237 -6.80 4.62 7.76
C LEU A 237 -6.29 5.97 7.25
N PHE A 238 -5.03 6.25 7.50
CA PHE A 238 -4.41 7.51 7.10
C PHE A 238 -4.23 7.61 5.59
N LEU A 239 -3.88 6.50 4.93
CA LEU A 239 -3.71 6.46 3.49
C LEU A 239 -5.03 6.75 2.74
N GLN A 240 -6.13 6.10 3.14
CA GLN A 240 -7.41 6.20 2.41
C GLN A 240 -8.27 7.38 2.85
N TYR A 241 -8.24 7.69 4.15
CA TYR A 241 -9.14 8.68 4.75
C TYR A 241 -8.42 9.88 5.35
N GLY A 242 -7.09 9.96 5.25
CA GLY A 242 -6.32 11.13 5.67
C GLY A 242 -6.86 12.45 5.11
N PRO A 243 -7.06 12.58 3.78
CA PRO A 243 -7.61 13.80 3.19
C PRO A 243 -9.03 14.10 3.66
N THR A 244 -9.86 13.05 3.82
CA THR A 244 -11.23 13.18 4.32
C THR A 244 -11.23 13.72 5.74
N PHE A 245 -10.35 13.21 6.61
CA PHE A 245 -10.21 13.71 7.98
C PHE A 245 -9.77 15.18 8.00
N LEU A 246 -8.70 15.52 7.27
CA LEU A 246 -8.18 16.89 7.20
C LEU A 246 -9.22 17.89 6.66
N ASN A 247 -9.98 17.53 5.61
CA ASN A 247 -10.95 18.44 5.00
C ASN A 247 -12.31 18.44 5.71
N LYS A 248 -12.88 17.27 6.02
CA LYS A 248 -14.24 17.15 6.54
C LYS A 248 -14.32 17.32 8.04
N VAL A 249 -13.29 16.89 8.79
CA VAL A 249 -13.28 16.96 10.26
C VAL A 249 -12.53 18.19 10.74
N LEU A 250 -11.28 18.38 10.30
CA LEU A 250 -10.48 19.55 10.66
C LEU A 250 -10.83 20.82 9.87
N LYS A 251 -11.76 20.72 8.90
CA LYS A 251 -12.26 21.86 8.09
C LYS A 251 -11.16 22.62 7.32
N ILE A 252 -10.01 21.98 7.08
CA ILE A 252 -8.93 22.58 6.29
C ILE A 252 -9.37 22.66 4.83
N ASN A 253 -9.13 23.80 4.19
CA ASN A 253 -9.44 24.01 2.77
C ASN A 253 -8.68 23.00 1.89
N VAL A 254 -9.34 22.48 0.85
CA VAL A 254 -8.83 21.45 -0.08
C VAL A 254 -7.42 21.75 -0.62
N ALA A 255 -7.12 22.99 -1.00
CA ALA A 255 -5.79 23.35 -1.51
C ALA A 255 -4.71 23.20 -0.43
N LYS A 256 -5.00 23.65 0.80
CA LYS A 256 -4.10 23.46 1.95
C LYS A 256 -4.03 21.99 2.37
N THR A 257 -5.15 21.25 2.32
CA THR A 257 -5.20 19.81 2.60
C THR A 257 -4.26 19.04 1.68
N GLY A 258 -4.13 19.42 0.40
CA GLY A 258 -3.19 18.78 -0.52
C GLY A 258 -1.73 18.94 -0.10
N ILE A 259 -1.32 20.13 0.35
CA ILE A 259 0.07 20.37 0.80
C ILE A 259 0.31 19.73 2.17
N VAL A 260 -0.60 19.97 3.11
CA VAL A 260 -0.55 19.45 4.49
C VAL A 260 -0.59 17.93 4.53
N GLY A 261 -1.38 17.31 3.65
CA GLY A 261 -1.51 15.86 3.54
C GLY A 261 -0.24 15.17 3.04
N ALA A 262 0.60 15.86 2.26
CA ALA A 262 1.84 15.31 1.71
C ALA A 262 3.00 15.26 2.74
N ILE A 263 3.06 16.24 3.65
CA ILE A 263 4.15 16.40 4.64
C ILE A 263 4.38 15.14 5.49
N PRO A 264 3.35 14.48 6.07
CA PRO A 264 3.52 13.25 6.82
C PRO A 264 4.20 12.13 6.04
N PHE A 265 3.87 11.98 4.75
CA PHE A 265 4.42 10.93 3.91
C PHE A 265 5.88 11.20 3.53
N LEU A 266 6.26 12.48 3.37
CA LEU A 266 7.65 12.87 3.21
C LEU A 266 8.48 12.55 4.47
N GLY A 267 7.96 12.92 5.65
CA GLY A 267 8.60 12.56 6.93
C GLY A 267 8.72 11.04 7.10
N ALA A 268 7.67 10.30 6.76
CA ALA A 268 7.64 8.85 6.77
C ALA A 268 8.69 8.23 5.84
N LEU A 269 8.89 8.78 4.65
CA LEU A 269 9.92 8.31 3.71
C LEU A 269 11.33 8.48 4.29
N ILE A 270 11.61 9.63 4.91
CA ILE A 270 12.89 9.90 5.58
C ILE A 270 13.11 8.93 6.75
N VAL A 271 12.10 8.79 7.63
CA VAL A 271 12.16 7.88 8.78
C VAL A 271 12.38 6.44 8.33
N LYS A 272 11.70 6.00 7.27
CA LYS A 272 11.86 4.67 6.68
C LYS A 272 13.30 4.45 6.19
N GLY A 273 13.85 5.41 5.43
CA GLY A 273 15.23 5.32 4.93
C GLY A 273 16.28 5.27 6.05
N LEU A 274 16.08 6.03 7.12
CA LEU A 274 16.99 6.04 8.27
C LEU A 274 16.85 4.81 9.18
N SER A 275 15.68 4.16 9.19
CA SER A 275 15.38 3.06 10.11
C SER A 275 16.26 1.83 9.90
N GLY A 276 16.61 1.49 8.66
CA GLY A 276 17.46 0.34 8.31
C GLY A 276 18.88 0.50 8.87
N PRO A 277 19.64 1.53 8.45
CA PRO A 277 20.98 1.80 8.97
C PRO A 277 21.01 2.00 10.49
N LEU A 278 19.98 2.66 11.05
CA LEU A 278 19.87 2.83 12.50
C LEU A 278 19.72 1.49 13.20
N SER A 279 18.89 0.58 12.67
CA SER A 279 18.82 -0.78 13.16
C SER A 279 20.20 -1.40 13.13
N ASP A 280 20.87 -1.41 11.98
CA ASP A 280 22.09 -2.19 11.77
C ASP A 280 23.26 -1.72 12.62
N ARG A 281 23.33 -0.42 12.97
CA ARG A 281 24.30 0.13 13.92
C ARG A 281 24.07 -0.29 15.38
N LEU A 282 22.86 -0.72 15.75
CA LEU A 282 22.52 -1.18 17.11
C LEU A 282 22.98 -2.64 17.31
N THR A 283 24.26 -2.93 17.12
CA THR A 283 24.83 -4.30 17.22
C THR A 283 24.90 -4.82 18.66
N PHE A 284 24.78 -3.94 19.65
CA PHE A 284 24.78 -4.28 21.07
C PHE A 284 23.48 -4.95 21.56
N ILE A 285 22.43 -4.98 20.73
CA ILE A 285 21.14 -5.59 21.04
C ILE A 285 20.90 -6.79 20.13
N SER A 286 20.34 -7.88 20.66
CA SER A 286 19.96 -9.04 19.85
C SER A 286 18.96 -8.67 18.75
N GLN A 287 19.03 -9.34 17.60
CA GLN A 287 18.13 -9.07 16.46
C GLN A 287 16.66 -9.15 16.83
N LYS A 288 16.30 -10.10 17.71
CA LYS A 288 14.94 -10.23 18.26
C LYS A 288 14.50 -8.97 19.02
N ARG A 289 15.32 -8.53 19.98
CA ARG A 289 15.02 -7.33 20.78
C ARG A 289 14.96 -6.07 19.92
N ARG A 290 15.82 -5.97 18.89
CA ARG A 290 15.75 -4.87 17.90
C ARG A 290 14.40 -4.86 17.20
N CYS A 291 13.95 -5.99 16.65
CA CYS A 291 12.65 -6.06 15.97
C CYS A 291 11.49 -5.67 16.92
N GLN A 292 11.51 -6.17 18.16
CA GLN A 292 10.52 -5.83 19.18
C GLN A 292 10.51 -4.33 19.53
N ILE A 293 11.69 -3.72 19.75
CA ILE A 293 11.81 -2.31 20.10
C ILE A 293 11.31 -1.42 18.96
N PHE A 294 11.76 -1.66 17.72
CA PHE A 294 11.31 -0.88 16.56
C PHE A 294 9.82 -1.03 16.29
N CYS A 295 9.27 -2.25 16.39
CA CYS A 295 7.84 -2.48 16.26
C CYS A 295 7.04 -1.78 17.38
N SER A 296 7.51 -1.87 18.63
CA SER A 296 6.86 -1.25 19.78
C SER A 296 6.85 0.27 19.66
N ILE A 297 8.00 0.88 19.38
CA ILE A 297 8.11 2.33 19.18
C ILE A 297 7.20 2.76 18.04
N SER A 298 7.21 2.03 16.92
CA SER A 298 6.35 2.34 15.77
C SER A 298 4.87 2.34 16.13
N GLN A 299 4.38 1.20 16.64
CA GLN A 299 2.95 0.95 16.74
C GLN A 299 2.33 1.56 18.00
N PHE A 300 3.03 1.56 19.15
CA PHE A 300 2.50 2.23 20.35
C PHE A 300 2.53 3.75 20.20
N SER A 301 3.55 4.33 19.55
CA SER A 301 3.54 5.77 19.26
C SER A 301 2.42 6.13 18.30
N MET A 302 2.19 5.31 17.27
CA MET A 302 1.04 5.49 16.38
C MET A 302 -0.29 5.40 17.14
N ALA A 303 -0.48 4.38 17.98
CA ALA A 303 -1.69 4.22 18.80
C ALA A 303 -1.90 5.39 19.76
N PHE A 304 -0.83 5.88 20.39
CA PHE A 304 -0.88 7.06 21.26
C PHE A 304 -1.29 8.30 20.48
N CYS A 305 -0.64 8.60 19.35
CA CYS A 305 -0.98 9.74 18.51
C CYS A 305 -2.43 9.67 18.00
N VAL A 306 -2.89 8.49 17.60
CA VAL A 306 -4.28 8.26 17.17
C VAL A 306 -5.26 8.46 18.34
N ALA A 307 -4.98 7.93 19.52
CA ALA A 307 -5.82 8.13 20.69
C ALA A 307 -5.88 9.62 21.10
N THR A 308 -4.77 10.36 20.99
CA THR A 308 -4.76 11.81 21.24
C THR A 308 -5.62 12.58 20.23
N LEU A 309 -5.69 12.13 18.97
CA LEU A 309 -6.58 12.72 17.96
C LEU A 309 -8.06 12.51 18.29
N GLY A 310 -8.43 11.39 18.91
CA GLY A 310 -9.79 11.14 19.38
C GLY A 310 -10.17 11.94 20.62
N TRP A 311 -9.20 12.32 21.44
CA TRP A 311 -9.44 13.03 22.69
C TRP A 311 -9.56 14.55 22.52
N MET A 312 -8.80 15.15 21.61
CA MET A 312 -8.73 16.62 21.49
C MET A 312 -9.80 17.25 20.59
N PRO A 313 -10.81 17.94 21.14
CA PRO A 313 -11.77 18.67 20.31
C PRO A 313 -11.08 19.75 19.47
N ILE A 314 -11.69 20.07 18.32
CA ILE A 314 -11.25 20.90 17.16
C ILE A 314 -10.53 22.25 17.46
N LYS A 315 -10.36 22.67 18.71
CA LYS A 315 -9.79 23.96 19.11
C LYS A 315 -8.30 24.16 18.75
N SER A 316 -7.56 23.13 18.33
CA SER A 316 -6.18 23.26 17.86
C SER A 316 -5.90 22.41 16.60
N GLU A 317 -6.21 22.98 15.43
CA GLU A 317 -5.95 22.37 14.11
C GLU A 317 -4.47 21.98 13.95
N VAL A 318 -3.56 22.84 14.42
CA VAL A 318 -2.10 22.62 14.33
C VAL A 318 -1.67 21.40 15.14
N PHE A 319 -2.18 21.25 16.36
CA PHE A 319 -1.82 20.11 17.20
C PHE A 319 -2.37 18.80 16.61
N ALA A 320 -3.61 18.81 16.10
CA ALA A 320 -4.16 17.65 15.41
C ALA A 320 -3.33 17.27 14.18
N GLN A 321 -2.87 18.25 13.40
CA GLN A 321 -1.97 17.99 12.27
C GLN A 321 -0.62 17.40 12.70
N ILE A 322 -0.05 17.85 13.82
CA ILE A 322 1.19 17.28 14.38
C ILE A 322 0.99 15.82 14.77
N CYS A 323 -0.09 15.50 15.50
CA CYS A 323 -0.40 14.12 15.89
C CYS A 323 -0.67 13.22 14.68
N PHE A 324 -1.40 13.72 13.68
CA PHE A 324 -1.63 13.05 12.40
C PHE A 324 -0.31 12.73 11.69
N SER A 325 0.58 13.73 11.60
CA SER A 325 1.89 13.59 10.96
C SER A 325 2.78 12.59 11.70
N ALA A 326 2.85 12.71 13.03
CA ALA A 326 3.63 11.83 13.88
C ALA A 326 3.16 10.36 13.75
N ALA A 327 1.85 10.10 13.73
CA ALA A 327 1.31 8.75 13.58
C ALA A 327 1.80 8.07 12.28
N ILE A 328 1.75 8.78 11.15
CA ILE A 328 2.20 8.26 9.84
C ILE A 328 3.73 8.07 9.84
N MET A 329 4.48 9.04 10.38
CA MET A 329 5.94 8.94 10.47
C MET A 329 6.40 7.74 11.29
N PHE A 330 5.82 7.55 12.49
CA PHE A 330 6.16 6.41 13.36
C PHE A 330 5.76 5.07 12.74
N SER A 331 4.65 5.01 12.00
CA SER A 331 4.22 3.77 11.31
C SER A 331 5.28 3.23 10.35
N SER A 332 6.14 4.09 9.79
CA SER A 332 7.17 3.71 8.83
C SER A 332 8.33 2.92 9.44
N LEU A 333 8.56 3.03 10.75
CA LEU A 333 9.54 2.22 11.49
C LEU A 333 9.17 0.73 11.52
N ASN A 334 7.91 0.39 11.25
CA ASN A 334 7.42 -0.98 11.36
C ASN A 334 8.04 -1.95 10.34
N VAL A 335 8.63 -1.42 9.26
CA VAL A 335 9.35 -2.22 8.26
C VAL A 335 10.53 -2.96 8.91
N VAL A 336 11.24 -2.32 9.84
CA VAL A 336 12.37 -2.90 10.56
C VAL A 336 11.91 -3.82 11.70
N GLY A 337 10.71 -3.61 12.23
CA GLY A 337 10.14 -4.43 13.28
C GLY A 337 9.48 -5.70 12.70
N LEU A 338 8.27 -5.53 12.18
CA LEU A 338 7.40 -6.63 11.79
C LEU A 338 7.86 -7.29 10.48
N ILE A 339 8.14 -6.50 9.44
CA ILE A 339 8.46 -7.06 8.10
C ILE A 339 9.82 -7.75 8.12
N LYS A 340 10.85 -7.13 8.74
CA LYS A 340 12.18 -7.75 8.90
C LYS A 340 12.10 -9.04 9.73
N SER A 341 11.37 -9.04 10.86
CA SER A 341 11.15 -10.27 11.65
C SER A 341 10.46 -11.37 10.81
N ALA A 342 9.44 -11.02 10.01
CA ALA A 342 8.78 -11.95 9.10
C ALA A 342 9.73 -12.61 8.10
N GLN A 343 10.66 -11.85 7.51
CA GLN A 343 11.66 -12.35 6.56
C GLN A 343 12.70 -13.23 7.25
N LEU A 344 13.23 -12.79 8.40
CA LEU A 344 14.28 -13.51 9.14
C LEU A 344 13.82 -14.89 9.63
N GLN A 345 12.60 -14.98 10.17
CA GLN A 345 12.09 -16.24 10.73
C GLN A 345 11.79 -17.30 9.67
N SER A 346 11.48 -16.89 8.44
CA SER A 346 10.94 -17.74 7.39
C SER A 346 11.93 -18.07 6.27
N ARG A 347 13.04 -17.33 6.15
CA ARG A 347 14.13 -17.57 5.19
C ARG A 347 13.61 -17.88 3.78
N GLN A 348 13.87 -19.09 3.27
CA GLN A 348 13.46 -19.56 1.93
C GLN A 348 11.93 -19.51 1.70
N TYR A 349 11.14 -19.55 2.77
CA TYR A 349 9.67 -19.48 2.72
C TYR A 349 9.12 -18.08 2.98
N ALA A 350 9.97 -17.04 3.02
CA ALA A 350 9.54 -15.65 3.26
C ALA A 350 8.48 -15.19 2.27
N HIS A 351 8.59 -15.58 1.00
CA HIS A 351 7.58 -15.25 -0.01
C HIS A 351 6.16 -15.72 0.38
N ILE A 352 6.02 -16.89 1.02
CA ILE A 352 4.73 -17.42 1.47
C ILE A 352 4.17 -16.58 2.62
N VAL A 353 5.00 -16.28 3.63
CA VAL A 353 4.59 -15.48 4.79
C VAL A 353 4.19 -14.07 4.35
N MET A 354 4.95 -13.47 3.43
CA MET A 354 4.68 -12.15 2.86
C MET A 354 3.41 -12.12 2.01
N ASN A 355 3.10 -13.19 1.26
CA ASN A 355 1.85 -13.30 0.51
C ASN A 355 0.62 -13.31 1.42
N VAL A 356 0.69 -13.97 2.58
CA VAL A 356 -0.40 -13.93 3.57
C VAL A 356 -0.55 -12.51 4.16
N ILE A 357 0.55 -11.81 4.42
CA ILE A 357 0.50 -10.40 4.85
C ILE A 357 -0.16 -9.52 3.78
N ALA A 358 0.15 -9.71 2.50
CA ALA A 358 -0.50 -9.00 1.40
C ALA A 358 -2.01 -9.29 1.30
N PHE A 359 -2.41 -10.54 1.56
CA PHE A 359 -3.82 -10.94 1.64
C PHE A 359 -4.53 -10.25 2.80
N ILE A 360 -3.90 -10.20 3.99
CA ILE A 360 -4.41 -9.46 5.15
C ILE A 360 -4.62 -7.98 4.83
N ASN A 361 -3.62 -7.33 4.22
CA ASN A 361 -3.73 -5.93 3.81
C ASN A 361 -4.90 -5.71 2.82
N SER A 362 -5.09 -6.62 1.86
CA SER A 362 -6.22 -6.57 0.93
C SER A 362 -7.57 -6.73 1.63
N GLY A 363 -7.65 -7.60 2.64
CA GLY A 363 -8.82 -7.74 3.51
C GLY A 363 -9.12 -6.45 4.29
N ILE A 364 -8.09 -5.78 4.83
CA ILE A 364 -8.25 -4.49 5.52
C ILE A 364 -8.81 -3.44 4.56
N ILE A 365 -8.28 -3.34 3.33
CA ILE A 365 -8.81 -2.41 2.32
C ILE A 365 -10.28 -2.71 1.99
N LEU A 366 -10.71 -3.98 2.04
CA LEU A 366 -12.10 -4.37 1.81
C LEU A 366 -13.03 -3.91 2.94
N PHE A 367 -12.64 -4.15 4.20
CA PHE A 367 -13.52 -3.96 5.36
C PHE A 367 -13.43 -2.56 6.01
N LEU A 368 -12.27 -1.89 5.92
CA LEU A 368 -12.06 -0.59 6.54
C LEU A 368 -13.07 0.48 6.06
N PRO A 369 -13.41 0.59 4.75
CA PRO A 369 -14.42 1.54 4.30
C PRO A 369 -15.81 1.30 4.87
N LEU A 370 -16.19 0.02 5.00
CA LEU A 370 -17.48 -0.37 5.58
C LEU A 370 -17.53 0.03 7.06
N PHE A 371 -16.45 -0.23 7.80
CA PHE A 371 -16.30 0.20 9.19
C PHE A 371 -16.42 1.73 9.34
N ILE A 372 -15.74 2.50 8.50
CA ILE A 372 -15.79 3.97 8.59
C ILE A 372 -17.18 4.49 8.23
N SER A 373 -17.83 3.91 7.22
CA SER A 373 -19.19 4.33 6.84
C SER A 373 -20.25 4.03 7.90
N THR A 374 -20.07 3.01 8.74
CA THR A 374 -21.02 2.71 9.82
C THR A 374 -20.80 3.61 11.02
N PHE A 375 -19.55 3.93 11.36
CA PHE A 375 -19.22 4.68 12.57
C PHE A 375 -19.08 6.20 12.35
N ALA A 376 -18.83 6.66 11.12
CA ALA A 376 -18.74 8.08 10.78
C ALA A 376 -19.54 8.46 9.52
N PRO A 377 -20.87 8.27 9.51
CA PRO A 377 -21.71 8.65 8.37
C PRO A 377 -21.72 10.16 8.11
N ASN A 378 -21.65 10.99 9.16
CA ASN A 378 -21.74 12.45 9.05
C ASN A 378 -20.38 13.14 9.09
N ASN A 379 -19.30 12.39 9.33
CA ASN A 379 -17.94 12.90 9.49
C ASN A 379 -17.84 13.95 10.61
N THR A 380 -18.54 13.73 11.71
CA THR A 380 -18.41 14.57 12.91
C THR A 380 -17.18 14.17 13.71
N TYR A 381 -16.67 15.09 14.53
CA TYR A 381 -15.50 14.82 15.36
C TYR A 381 -15.73 13.66 16.34
N THR A 382 -16.91 13.56 16.95
CA THR A 382 -17.25 12.51 17.92
C THR A 382 -17.30 11.12 17.27
N GLU A 383 -17.86 11.04 16.06
CA GLU A 383 -17.84 9.82 15.25
C GLU A 383 -16.41 9.38 14.91
N TRP A 384 -15.56 10.32 14.49
CA TRP A 384 -14.15 10.05 14.19
C TRP A 384 -13.33 9.68 15.43
N ALA A 385 -13.65 10.23 16.59
CA ALA A 385 -13.02 9.85 17.85
C ALA A 385 -13.24 8.36 18.19
N ILE A 386 -14.45 7.83 17.95
CA ILE A 386 -14.75 6.40 18.13
C ILE A 386 -13.88 5.54 17.21
N ILE A 387 -13.72 5.94 15.94
CA ILE A 387 -12.87 5.26 14.96
C ILE A 387 -11.41 5.26 15.45
N PHE A 388 -10.89 6.40 15.88
CA PHE A 388 -9.52 6.51 16.37
C PHE A 388 -9.27 5.65 17.61
N TYR A 389 -10.17 5.68 18.61
CA TYR A 389 -10.02 4.82 19.78
C TYR A 389 -10.09 3.34 19.42
N SER A 390 -11.00 2.95 18.52
CA SER A 390 -11.10 1.55 18.06
C SER A 390 -9.80 1.09 17.40
N ILE A 391 -9.22 1.93 16.53
CA ILE A 391 -7.97 1.61 15.83
C ILE A 391 -6.78 1.59 16.80
N ALA A 392 -6.71 2.53 17.74
CA ALA A 392 -5.66 2.56 18.77
C ALA A 392 -5.69 1.28 19.64
N ILE A 393 -6.88 0.81 20.02
CA ILE A 393 -7.06 -0.45 20.76
C ILE A 393 -6.59 -1.65 19.92
N VAL A 394 -7.05 -1.77 18.67
CA VAL A 394 -6.65 -2.86 17.78
C VAL A 394 -5.14 -2.89 17.60
N VAL A 395 -4.52 -1.75 17.27
CA VAL A 395 -3.07 -1.63 17.09
C VAL A 395 -2.30 -2.04 18.34
N THR A 396 -2.75 -1.59 19.52
CA THR A 396 -2.10 -1.89 20.80
C THR A 396 -2.17 -3.39 21.11
N ILE A 397 -3.34 -4.01 20.93
CA ILE A 397 -3.53 -5.44 21.19
C ILE A 397 -2.67 -6.28 20.22
N THR A 398 -2.75 -6.01 18.92
CA THR A 398 -2.02 -6.79 17.91
C THR A 398 -0.51 -6.65 18.08
N THR A 399 -0.03 -5.45 18.42
CA THR A 399 1.39 -5.20 18.67
C THR A 399 1.88 -5.91 19.93
N THR A 400 1.06 -5.94 20.99
CA THR A 400 1.39 -6.67 22.21
C THR A 400 1.52 -8.17 21.93
N ILE A 401 0.60 -8.74 21.16
CA ILE A 401 0.67 -10.14 20.73
C ILE A 401 1.93 -10.40 19.91
N PHE A 402 2.23 -9.53 18.94
CA PHE A 402 3.45 -9.62 18.14
C PHE A 402 4.69 -9.58 19.03
N ASN A 403 4.80 -8.63 19.96
CA ASN A 403 5.95 -8.51 20.84
C ASN A 403 6.20 -9.76 21.69
N ILE A 404 5.13 -10.41 22.17
CA ILE A 404 5.23 -11.67 22.95
C ILE A 404 5.71 -12.83 22.09
N THR A 405 5.29 -12.87 20.82
CA THR A 405 5.53 -13.99 19.90
C THR A 405 6.68 -13.77 18.92
N CYS A 406 7.25 -12.57 18.90
CA CYS A 406 8.29 -12.14 17.97
C CYS A 406 9.51 -13.06 18.08
N GLU A 407 9.97 -13.53 16.94
CA GLU A 407 11.22 -14.25 16.80
C GLU A 407 11.99 -13.66 15.62
N ALA A 408 13.31 -13.58 15.75
CA ALA A 408 14.19 -13.11 14.67
C ALA A 408 15.17 -14.21 14.24
N GLU A 409 15.05 -15.40 14.81
CA GLU A 409 15.80 -16.57 14.42
C GLU A 409 14.98 -17.44 13.46
N PRO A 410 15.65 -18.17 12.56
CA PRO A 410 14.99 -19.04 11.61
C PRO A 410 14.28 -20.18 12.33
N ARG A 411 13.03 -20.44 11.95
CA ARG A 411 12.21 -21.45 12.62
C ARG A 411 12.63 -22.87 12.22
N PRO A 412 12.42 -23.89 13.06
CA PRO A 412 12.91 -25.26 12.81
C PRO A 412 12.47 -25.86 11.46
N TRP A 413 11.25 -25.53 11.01
CA TRP A 413 10.71 -25.97 9.71
C TRP A 413 11.41 -25.36 8.49
N THR A 414 12.34 -24.40 8.69
CA THR A 414 13.20 -23.88 7.61
C THR A 414 14.40 -24.78 7.32
N PHE A 415 14.83 -25.63 8.26
CA PHE A 415 16.04 -26.46 8.15
C PHE A 415 15.80 -27.93 7.77
N GLU A 416 14.56 -28.43 7.89
CA GLU A 416 14.30 -29.85 7.68
C GLU A 416 14.57 -30.30 6.23
N ASN A 417 14.36 -29.41 5.25
CA ASN A 417 14.54 -29.76 3.83
C ASN A 417 15.99 -29.60 3.34
N SER A 418 16.82 -28.81 4.03
CA SER A 418 18.27 -28.80 3.81
C SER A 418 18.93 -30.07 4.34
N ASN A 419 18.38 -30.66 5.41
CA ASN A 419 18.87 -31.92 5.99
C ASN A 419 18.43 -33.16 5.20
N GLU A 420 17.26 -33.14 4.56
CA GLU A 420 16.84 -34.21 3.65
C GLU A 420 17.61 -34.19 2.31
N SER A 421 17.84 -33.00 1.73
CA SER A 421 18.62 -32.88 0.48
C SER A 421 20.10 -33.26 0.66
N SER A 422 20.71 -32.94 1.79
CA SER A 422 22.08 -33.38 2.14
C SER A 422 22.18 -34.88 2.44
N LYS A 423 21.13 -35.51 2.98
CA LYS A 423 21.04 -36.98 3.09
C LYS A 423 20.92 -37.66 1.73
N ASP A 424 20.13 -37.11 0.81
CA ASP A 424 20.01 -37.67 -0.55
C ASP A 424 21.28 -37.49 -1.40
N GLU A 425 22.03 -36.40 -1.22
CA GLU A 425 23.34 -36.21 -1.87
C GLU A 425 24.40 -37.18 -1.30
N SER A 426 24.42 -37.42 0.02
CA SER A 426 25.35 -38.37 0.65
C SER A 426 25.04 -39.84 0.35
N ILE A 427 23.78 -40.18 0.05
CA ILE A 427 23.40 -41.53 -0.42
C ILE A 427 23.86 -41.75 -1.87
N LYS A 428 23.89 -40.71 -2.71
CA LYS A 428 24.34 -40.80 -4.12
C LYS A 428 25.86 -40.83 -4.32
N LEU A 429 26.62 -40.40 -3.32
CA LEU A 429 28.10 -40.33 -3.37
C LEU A 429 28.80 -41.57 -2.81
N ARG A 430 28.06 -42.64 -2.45
CA ARG A 430 28.70 -43.93 -2.12
C ARG A 430 29.06 -44.66 -3.42
N PRO A 431 30.35 -44.86 -3.76
CA PRO A 431 30.71 -45.81 -4.80
C PRO A 431 30.28 -47.21 -4.34
N ALA A 432 29.74 -47.98 -5.29
CA ALA A 432 29.37 -49.38 -5.10
C ALA A 432 30.60 -50.25 -4.80
#